data_AF-A0A929DFI5-F1
#
_entry.id   AF-A0A929DFI5-F1
#
_cell.length_a   1.000
_cell.length_b   1.000
_cell.length_c   1.000
_cell.angle_alpha   90.00
_cell.angle_beta   90.00
_cell.angle_gamma   90.00
#
_symmetry.space_group_name_H-M   'P 1'
#
loop_
_entity.id
_entity.type
_entity.pdbx_description
1 polymer ?
#
loop_
_entity_poly.entity_id
_entity_poly.type
_entity_poly.pdbx_seq_one_letter_code
_entity_poly.pdbx_strand_id
1 'polypeptide(L)'
;RSLADLVDAHLVVRQPSGVELALEAVVVGRDGDWRTWTYATLPTGEVGTHTVAFSAAGGVEATDSFDCAPAEQPQNDVTDDEQDDLRGLPREQYERTYVLLPPDAGAAWALAVVESVWDEHQYTIGSSADDAGIGDLAARRVIAVNPGKWPTDLLAFFEEHYPGVKYVAIEAGTPGELGQKLKEL
;
A
#
# COMPACT_ATOMS: atom_id res chain seq x y z
N ARG A 1 -11.65 -27.36 -27.56
CA ARG A 1 -12.55 -28.48 -27.15
C ARG A 1 -12.88 -29.33 -28.39
N SER A 2 -13.12 -30.63 -28.22
CA SER A 2 -13.45 -31.56 -29.33
C SER A 2 -14.47 -32.61 -28.89
N LEU A 3 -15.33 -33.08 -29.81
CA LEU A 3 -16.21 -34.23 -29.60
C LEU A 3 -15.44 -35.57 -29.79
N ALA A 4 -14.30 -35.54 -30.47
CA ALA A 4 -13.42 -36.69 -30.68
C ALA A 4 -12.31 -36.76 -29.62
N ASP A 5 -11.79 -37.96 -29.36
CA ASP A 5 -10.51 -38.13 -28.67
C ASP A 5 -9.41 -37.58 -29.58
N LEU A 6 -8.60 -36.65 -29.05
CA LEU A 6 -7.40 -36.17 -29.73
C LEU A 6 -6.19 -36.71 -28.96
N VAL A 7 -5.22 -37.22 -29.71
CA VAL A 7 -3.94 -37.74 -29.21
C VAL A 7 -2.85 -36.74 -29.56
N ASP A 8 -1.81 -36.64 -28.72
CA ASP A 8 -0.69 -35.71 -28.91
C ASP A 8 -1.15 -34.26 -29.11
N ALA A 9 -2.12 -33.85 -28.29
CA ALA A 9 -2.61 -32.48 -28.29
C ALA A 9 -1.54 -31.55 -27.71
N HIS A 10 -1.20 -30.50 -28.45
CA HIS A 10 -0.23 -29.48 -28.08
C HIS A 10 -0.84 -28.09 -28.28
N LEU A 11 -0.53 -27.19 -27.36
CA LEU A 11 -0.84 -25.77 -27.48
C LEU A 11 0.47 -25.00 -27.48
N VAL A 12 0.59 -24.03 -28.37
CA VAL A 12 1.68 -23.06 -28.40
C VAL A 12 1.06 -21.68 -28.32
N VAL A 13 1.57 -20.85 -27.41
CA VAL A 13 1.18 -19.44 -27.33
C VAL A 13 2.41 -18.60 -27.62
N ARG A 14 2.33 -17.73 -28.62
CA ARG A 14 3.41 -16.81 -29.01
C ARG A 14 3.05 -15.39 -28.63
N GLN A 15 4.01 -14.73 -28.00
CA GLN A 15 3.96 -13.32 -27.63
C GLN A 15 4.10 -12.42 -28.87
N PRO A 16 3.75 -11.13 -28.77
CA PRO A 16 3.97 -10.14 -29.83
C PRO A 16 5.43 -10.08 -30.30
N SER A 17 6.40 -10.26 -29.40
CA SER A 17 7.82 -10.37 -29.74
C SER A 17 8.21 -11.60 -30.56
N GLY A 18 7.30 -12.59 -30.68
CA GLY A 18 7.54 -13.88 -31.31
C GLY A 18 8.07 -14.95 -30.35
N VAL A 19 8.29 -14.62 -29.07
CA VAL A 19 8.72 -15.58 -28.04
C VAL A 19 7.57 -16.53 -27.68
N GLU A 20 7.85 -17.83 -27.53
CA GLU A 20 6.87 -18.81 -27.09
C GLU A 20 6.76 -18.82 -25.56
N LEU A 21 5.52 -18.75 -25.05
CA LEU A 21 5.24 -18.84 -23.62
C LEU A 21 5.40 -20.26 -23.12
N ALA A 22 6.05 -20.38 -21.96
CA ALA A 22 6.12 -21.64 -21.23
C ALA A 22 4.73 -22.00 -20.69
N LEU A 23 4.15 -23.07 -21.22
CA LEU A 23 2.89 -23.62 -20.73
C LEU A 23 3.16 -24.71 -19.69
N GLU A 24 2.36 -24.72 -18.64
CA GLU A 24 2.32 -25.81 -17.66
C GLU A 24 1.66 -27.07 -18.22
N ALA A 25 1.74 -28.15 -17.45
CA ALA A 25 1.20 -29.45 -17.84
C ALA A 25 -0.30 -29.37 -18.21
N VAL A 26 -0.68 -30.07 -19.28
CA VAL A 26 -2.06 -30.12 -19.75
C VAL A 26 -2.95 -30.90 -18.80
N VAL A 27 -4.09 -30.31 -18.44
CA VAL A 27 -5.18 -31.02 -17.76
C VAL A 27 -6.20 -31.43 -18.80
N VAL A 28 -6.43 -32.74 -18.94
CA VAL A 28 -7.43 -33.31 -19.84
C VAL A 28 -8.71 -33.57 -19.05
N GLY A 29 -9.83 -33.01 -19.52
CA GLY A 29 -11.12 -33.10 -18.85
C GLY A 29 -12.29 -33.32 -19.80
N ARG A 30 -13.49 -33.23 -19.24
CA ARG A 30 -14.76 -33.25 -19.98
C ARG A 30 -15.66 -32.12 -19.52
N ASP A 31 -16.38 -31.53 -20.48
CA ASP A 31 -17.46 -30.56 -20.29
C ASP A 31 -18.68 -31.04 -21.09
N GLY A 32 -19.59 -31.74 -20.42
CA GLY A 32 -20.63 -32.52 -21.07
C GLY A 32 -20.05 -33.57 -22.03
N ASP A 33 -20.45 -33.52 -23.30
CA ASP A 33 -19.95 -34.40 -24.36
C ASP A 33 -18.60 -33.95 -24.93
N TRP A 34 -18.11 -32.78 -24.55
CA TRP A 34 -16.86 -32.22 -25.06
C TRP A 34 -15.67 -32.68 -24.25
N ARG A 35 -14.58 -33.03 -24.95
CA ARG A 35 -13.25 -33.15 -24.35
C ARG A 35 -12.56 -31.79 -24.32
N THR A 36 -11.92 -31.51 -23.19
CA THR A 36 -11.22 -30.26 -22.92
C THR A 36 -9.75 -30.51 -22.60
N TRP A 37 -8.90 -29.62 -23.10
CA TRP A 37 -7.48 -29.56 -22.77
C TRP A 37 -7.23 -28.16 -22.24
N THR A 38 -6.86 -28.06 -20.98
CA THR A 38 -6.60 -26.78 -20.31
C THR A 38 -5.11 -26.65 -20.06
N TYR A 39 -4.56 -25.51 -20.48
CA TYR A 39 -3.17 -25.13 -20.29
C TYR A 39 -3.13 -23.88 -19.41
N ALA A 40 -2.18 -23.84 -18.47
CA ALA A 40 -1.89 -22.67 -17.68
C ALA A 40 -0.52 -22.10 -18.07
N THR A 41 -0.33 -20.80 -17.91
CA THR A 41 0.95 -20.12 -18.10
C THR A 41 1.09 -19.07 -17.02
N LEU A 42 2.33 -18.71 -16.70
CA LEU A 42 2.59 -17.49 -15.93
C LEU A 42 2.01 -16.27 -16.68
N PRO A 43 1.71 -15.17 -15.96
CA PRO A 43 1.15 -13.96 -16.56
C PRO A 43 1.96 -13.51 -17.78
N THR A 44 1.25 -13.10 -18.83
CA THR A 44 1.88 -12.56 -20.03
C THR A 44 2.60 -11.26 -19.69
N GLY A 45 3.93 -11.24 -19.81
CA GLY A 45 4.73 -10.04 -19.55
C GLY A 45 4.63 -8.98 -20.65
N GLU A 46 4.07 -9.32 -21.81
CA GLU A 46 3.99 -8.43 -22.98
C GLU A 46 2.55 -7.99 -23.24
N VAL A 47 2.40 -6.72 -23.61
CA VAL A 47 1.15 -6.14 -24.08
C VAL A 47 1.05 -6.32 -25.59
N GLY A 48 -0.13 -6.67 -26.08
CA GLY A 48 -0.43 -6.82 -27.50
C GLY A 48 -1.02 -8.19 -27.85
N THR A 49 -1.16 -8.42 -29.15
CA THR A 49 -1.80 -9.63 -29.70
C THR A 49 -0.90 -10.85 -29.56
N HIS A 50 -1.35 -11.81 -28.76
CA HIS A 50 -0.77 -13.14 -28.66
C HIS A 50 -1.44 -14.06 -29.67
N THR A 51 -0.67 -14.95 -30.27
CA THR A 51 -1.20 -15.98 -31.17
C THR A 51 -1.17 -17.34 -30.49
N VAL A 52 -2.24 -18.08 -30.67
CA VAL A 52 -2.44 -19.41 -30.11
C VAL A 52 -2.52 -20.39 -31.26
N ALA A 53 -1.72 -21.45 -31.22
CA ALA A 53 -1.78 -22.56 -32.16
C ALA A 53 -2.00 -23.86 -31.39
N PHE A 54 -3.07 -24.56 -31.73
CA PHE A 54 -3.38 -25.89 -31.24
C PHE A 54 -3.13 -26.90 -32.35
N SER A 55 -2.44 -27.99 -32.03
CA SER A 55 -2.26 -29.12 -32.93
C SER A 55 -2.53 -30.44 -32.21
N ALA A 56 -2.96 -31.45 -32.96
CA ALA A 56 -3.06 -32.82 -32.48
C ALA A 56 -2.80 -33.82 -33.62
N ALA A 57 -2.58 -35.08 -33.26
CA ALA A 57 -2.39 -36.16 -34.21
C ALA A 57 -3.54 -36.23 -35.25
N GLY A 58 -3.22 -36.70 -36.45
CA GLY A 58 -4.18 -36.77 -37.55
C GLY A 58 -4.40 -35.46 -38.30
N GLY A 59 -3.48 -34.50 -38.16
CA GLY A 59 -3.51 -33.23 -38.91
C GLY A 59 -4.53 -32.22 -38.40
N VAL A 60 -4.92 -32.34 -37.13
CA VAL A 60 -5.82 -31.36 -36.50
C VAL A 60 -5.00 -30.13 -36.16
N GLU A 61 -5.37 -29.00 -36.75
CA GLU A 61 -4.77 -27.69 -36.48
C GLU A 61 -5.87 -26.66 -36.26
N ALA A 62 -5.67 -25.78 -35.28
CA ALA A 62 -6.52 -24.62 -35.04
C ALA A 62 -5.66 -23.46 -34.54
N THR A 63 -5.94 -22.26 -35.04
CA THR A 63 -5.26 -21.04 -34.60
C THR A 63 -6.26 -20.03 -34.11
N ASP A 64 -5.88 -19.28 -33.08
CA ASP A 64 -6.65 -18.18 -32.54
C ASP A 64 -5.70 -17.08 -32.05
N SER A 65 -6.25 -15.97 -31.59
CA SER A 65 -5.47 -14.88 -31.01
C SER A 65 -6.25 -14.21 -29.89
N PHE A 66 -5.51 -13.68 -28.91
CA PHE A 66 -6.08 -12.85 -27.86
C PHE A 66 -5.18 -11.65 -27.60
N ASP A 67 -5.78 -10.52 -27.25
CA ASP A 67 -5.05 -9.31 -26.91
C ASP A 67 -4.82 -9.25 -25.39
N CYS A 68 -3.56 -9.09 -25.00
CA CYS A 68 -3.21 -8.68 -23.65
C CYS A 68 -3.14 -7.16 -23.61
N ALA A 69 -4.11 -6.55 -22.93
CA ALA A 69 -4.01 -5.14 -22.57
C ALA A 69 -2.88 -4.94 -21.54
N PRO A 70 -2.33 -3.72 -21.42
CA PRO A 70 -1.62 -3.35 -20.19
C PRO A 70 -2.51 -3.70 -19.01
N ALA A 71 -1.94 -4.14 -17.89
CA ALA A 71 -2.68 -4.16 -16.65
C ALA A 71 -3.30 -2.77 -16.49
N GLU A 72 -4.64 -2.70 -16.46
CA GLU A 72 -5.33 -1.46 -16.15
C GLU A 72 -4.79 -1.05 -14.79
N GLN A 73 -3.91 -0.02 -14.78
CA GLN A 73 -3.73 0.73 -13.57
C GLN A 73 -5.13 1.20 -13.21
N PRO A 74 -5.59 1.00 -11.96
CA PRO A 74 -6.95 1.38 -11.57
C PRO A 74 -7.18 2.81 -12.06
N GLN A 75 -7.96 2.90 -13.13
CA GLN A 75 -8.29 4.14 -13.77
C GLN A 75 -9.35 4.68 -12.83
N ASN A 76 -8.89 5.45 -11.84
CA ASN A 76 -9.76 6.15 -10.93
C ASN A 76 -10.60 7.08 -11.81
N ASP A 77 -11.78 6.60 -12.19
CA ASP A 77 -12.80 7.29 -13.01
C ASP A 77 -13.51 8.35 -12.15
N VAL A 78 -12.68 9.07 -11.39
CA VAL A 78 -13.00 10.15 -10.50
C VAL A 78 -12.42 11.35 -11.23
N THR A 79 -13.29 12.25 -11.70
CA THR A 79 -12.88 13.53 -12.32
C THR A 79 -11.78 14.18 -11.47
N ASP A 80 -10.81 14.89 -12.07
CA ASP A 80 -9.71 15.54 -11.32
C ASP A 80 -10.19 16.33 -10.08
N ASP A 81 -11.43 16.85 -10.12
CA ASP A 81 -12.09 17.54 -9.01
C ASP A 81 -12.52 16.65 -7.82
N GLU A 82 -12.87 15.37 -8.02
CA GLU A 82 -13.30 14.44 -6.94
C GLU A 82 -12.14 13.58 -6.40
N GLN A 83 -11.01 13.53 -7.12
CA GLN A 83 -9.84 12.72 -6.75
C GLN A 83 -8.94 13.45 -5.75
N ASP A 84 -8.99 14.79 -5.74
CA ASP A 84 -8.37 15.62 -4.71
C ASP A 84 -9.09 15.47 -3.35
N ASP A 85 -10.40 15.22 -3.34
CA ASP A 85 -11.20 15.08 -2.10
C ASP A 85 -10.84 13.84 -1.27
N LEU A 86 -10.20 12.83 -1.87
CA LEU A 86 -9.79 11.60 -1.16
C LEU A 86 -8.31 11.59 -0.76
N ARG A 87 -7.49 12.54 -1.23
CA ARG A 87 -6.05 12.55 -0.96
C ARG A 87 -5.78 12.97 0.48
N GLY A 88 -5.08 12.10 1.22
CA GLY A 88 -4.70 12.39 2.61
C GLY A 88 -5.79 12.13 3.64
N LEU A 89 -6.96 11.62 3.22
CA LEU A 89 -7.97 11.12 4.14
C LEU A 89 -7.46 9.89 4.92
N PRO A 90 -7.75 9.79 6.23
CA PRO A 90 -7.38 8.61 6.99
C PRO A 90 -8.26 7.41 6.61
N ARG A 91 -7.67 6.21 6.60
CA ARG A 91 -8.43 4.95 6.49
C ARG A 91 -9.51 4.82 7.57
N GLU A 92 -9.18 5.24 8.80
CA GLU A 92 -10.07 5.23 9.97
C GLU A 92 -9.86 6.52 10.78
N GLN A 93 -10.98 7.11 11.21
CA GLN A 93 -11.01 8.26 12.09
C GLN A 93 -10.88 7.82 13.56
N TYR A 94 -9.73 8.10 14.14
CA TYR A 94 -9.45 7.94 15.56
C TYR A 94 -8.41 8.99 15.97
N GLU A 95 -8.39 9.32 17.27
CA GLU A 95 -7.44 10.29 17.81
C GLU A 95 -6.00 9.78 17.64
N ARG A 96 -5.14 10.58 17.02
CA ARG A 96 -3.72 10.29 16.91
C ARG A 96 -2.94 11.25 17.79
N THR A 97 -2.09 10.68 18.64
CA THR A 97 -1.19 11.44 19.51
C THR A 97 0.24 11.35 18.98
N TYR A 98 0.86 12.51 18.81
CA TYR A 98 2.26 12.65 18.40
C TYR A 98 3.07 13.26 19.55
N VAL A 99 4.12 12.56 19.98
CA VAL A 99 5.11 13.08 20.93
C VAL A 99 6.20 13.77 20.12
N LEU A 100 6.18 15.11 20.15
CA LEU A 100 7.10 15.97 19.43
C LEU A 100 8.32 16.26 20.28
N LEU A 101 9.44 15.65 19.94
CA LEU A 101 10.72 15.85 20.59
C LEU A 101 11.42 17.13 20.08
N PRO A 102 12.18 17.84 20.93
CA PRO A 102 12.89 19.04 20.52
C PRO A 102 14.03 18.73 19.53
N PRO A 103 14.50 19.71 18.73
CA PRO A 103 15.50 19.48 17.69
C PRO A 103 16.84 18.92 18.19
N ASP A 104 17.18 19.15 19.47
CA ASP A 104 18.40 18.65 20.12
C ASP A 104 18.22 17.30 20.83
N ALA A 105 17.03 16.68 20.74
CA ALA A 105 16.75 15.40 21.39
C ALA A 105 17.50 14.25 20.73
N GLY A 106 18.36 13.58 21.51
CA GLY A 106 18.99 12.32 21.11
C GLY A 106 18.11 11.09 21.36
N ALA A 107 18.59 9.93 20.94
CA ALA A 107 17.88 8.64 21.02
C ALA A 107 17.36 8.28 22.43
N ALA A 108 18.05 8.70 23.49
CA ALA A 108 17.61 8.46 24.87
C ALA A 108 16.24 9.07 25.19
N TRP A 109 15.90 10.22 24.60
CA TRP A 109 14.59 10.84 24.76
C TRP A 109 13.50 10.04 24.07
N ALA A 110 13.73 9.59 22.83
CA ALA A 110 12.81 8.73 22.10
C ALA A 110 12.59 7.39 22.83
N LEU A 111 13.66 6.78 23.35
CA LEU A 111 13.56 5.55 24.12
C LEU A 111 12.72 5.74 25.39
N ALA A 112 12.90 6.86 26.11
CA ALA A 112 12.08 7.13 27.29
C ALA A 112 10.59 7.25 26.98
N VAL A 113 10.21 7.78 25.81
CA VAL A 113 8.82 7.78 25.35
C VAL A 113 8.34 6.34 25.13
N VAL A 114 9.09 5.55 24.36
CA VAL A 114 8.74 4.14 24.09
C VAL A 114 8.56 3.34 25.38
N GLU A 115 9.55 3.39 26.27
CA GLU A 115 9.51 2.66 27.56
C GLU A 115 8.38 3.11 28.49
N SER A 116 7.81 4.30 28.26
CA SER A 116 6.82 4.88 29.18
C SER A 116 5.39 4.66 28.74
N VAL A 117 5.10 4.73 27.44
CA VAL A 117 3.72 4.76 26.93
C VAL A 117 3.45 3.81 25.77
N TRP A 118 4.43 3.05 25.28
CA TRP A 118 4.24 2.22 24.09
C TRP A 118 3.20 1.11 24.30
N ASP A 119 3.28 0.37 25.41
CA ASP A 119 2.39 -0.76 25.66
C ASP A 119 0.93 -0.34 25.88
N GLU A 120 0.70 0.88 26.39
CA GLU A 120 -0.64 1.38 26.69
C GLU A 120 -1.24 2.21 25.55
N HIS A 121 -0.44 3.04 24.89
CA HIS A 121 -0.95 4.07 23.99
C HIS A 121 -0.38 4.05 22.57
N GLN A 122 0.80 3.44 22.34
CA GLN A 122 1.42 3.35 21.01
C GLN A 122 1.52 4.70 20.28
N TYR A 123 1.85 5.78 21.01
CA TYR A 123 1.98 7.12 20.41
C TYR A 123 3.04 7.17 19.31
N THR A 124 2.80 8.03 18.30
CA THR A 124 3.79 8.36 17.28
C THR A 124 4.87 9.26 17.90
N ILE A 125 6.13 9.04 17.52
CA ILE A 125 7.28 9.80 18.06
C ILE A 125 8.06 10.41 16.88
N GLY A 126 8.42 11.68 16.98
CA GLY A 126 9.36 12.28 16.04
C GLY A 126 9.68 13.74 16.38
N SER A 127 10.30 14.44 15.43
CA SER A 127 10.88 15.77 15.63
C SER A 127 10.48 16.78 14.55
N SER A 128 9.36 16.54 13.86
CA SER A 128 8.83 17.40 12.80
C SER A 128 7.51 18.00 13.28
N ALA A 129 7.46 19.32 13.42
CA ALA A 129 6.25 20.00 13.85
C ALA A 129 5.13 19.87 12.80
N ASP A 130 5.49 19.88 11.50
CA ASP A 130 4.55 19.65 10.41
C ASP A 130 3.93 18.25 10.48
N ASP A 131 4.75 17.20 10.66
CA ASP A 131 4.25 15.82 10.75
C ASP A 131 3.37 15.60 11.99
N ALA A 132 3.61 16.37 13.06
CA ALA A 132 2.81 16.31 14.28
C ALA A 132 1.41 16.93 14.09
N GLY A 133 1.27 17.91 13.19
CA GLY A 133 0.02 18.64 12.96
C GLY A 133 -0.79 18.18 11.75
N ILE A 134 -0.17 17.53 10.77
CA ILE A 134 -0.81 17.20 9.49
C ILE A 134 -1.88 16.09 9.58
N GLY A 135 -2.81 16.09 8.63
CA GLY A 135 -3.80 15.04 8.40
C GLY A 135 -5.24 15.49 8.60
N ASP A 136 -6.15 14.98 7.77
CA ASP A 136 -7.58 15.23 7.91
C ASP A 136 -8.21 14.34 8.99
N LEU A 137 -7.89 14.67 10.23
CA LEU A 137 -8.22 13.88 11.41
C LEU A 137 -9.15 14.69 12.32
N ALA A 138 -10.25 14.05 12.75
CA ALA A 138 -11.21 14.67 13.66
C ALA A 138 -10.58 15.05 15.01
N ALA A 139 -9.53 14.35 15.44
CA ALA A 139 -8.77 14.68 16.65
C ALA A 139 -7.27 14.41 16.43
N ARG A 140 -6.48 15.47 16.57
CA ARG A 140 -5.00 15.44 16.55
C ARG A 140 -4.51 15.96 17.88
N ARG A 141 -3.64 15.22 18.56
CA ARG A 141 -3.02 15.65 19.82
C ARG A 141 -1.51 15.70 19.64
N VAL A 142 -0.90 16.83 20.00
CA VAL A 142 0.55 16.99 20.01
C VAL A 142 1.00 17.18 21.45
N ILE A 143 1.88 16.29 21.92
CA ILE A 143 2.60 16.45 23.18
C ILE A 143 3.97 17.04 22.82
N ALA A 144 4.11 18.35 22.97
CA ALA A 144 5.35 19.08 22.69
C ALA A 144 6.28 18.99 23.90
N VAL A 145 7.40 18.29 23.73
CA VAL A 145 8.43 18.13 24.77
C VAL A 145 9.42 19.29 24.68
N ASN A 146 9.64 19.98 25.79
CA ASN A 146 10.53 21.13 25.92
C ASN A 146 10.33 22.16 24.79
N PRO A 147 9.11 22.70 24.59
CA PRO A 147 8.80 23.59 23.48
C PRO A 147 9.70 24.83 23.44
N GLY A 148 10.21 25.30 24.57
CA GLY A 148 11.18 26.40 24.63
C GLY A 148 12.53 26.13 23.93
N LYS A 149 12.80 24.89 23.51
CA LYS A 149 13.98 24.53 22.70
C LYS A 149 13.75 24.67 21.19
N TRP A 150 12.53 24.96 20.77
CA TRP A 150 12.23 25.25 19.38
C TRP A 150 12.54 26.72 19.05
N PRO A 151 12.96 27.02 17.80
CA PRO A 151 13.29 28.39 17.40
C PRO A 151 12.06 29.31 17.28
N THR A 152 10.86 28.75 17.33
CA THR A 152 9.57 29.44 17.19
C THR A 152 8.62 29.03 18.31
N ASP A 153 7.59 29.85 18.54
CA ASP A 153 6.49 29.47 19.43
C ASP A 153 5.66 28.37 18.77
N LEU A 154 5.80 27.15 19.27
CA LEU A 154 5.09 25.98 18.75
C LEU A 154 3.56 26.10 18.89
N LEU A 155 3.05 26.73 19.96
CA LEU A 155 1.62 26.87 20.13
C LEU A 155 1.06 27.77 19.03
N ALA A 156 1.68 28.94 18.82
CA ALA A 156 1.30 29.86 17.74
C ALA A 156 1.44 29.20 16.36
N PHE A 157 2.50 28.42 16.14
CA PHE A 157 2.69 27.65 14.91
C PHE A 157 1.53 26.68 14.63
N PHE A 158 1.11 25.90 15.62
CA PHE A 158 -0.01 24.96 15.44
C PHE A 158 -1.35 25.68 15.27
N GLU A 159 -1.57 26.79 15.96
CA GLU A 159 -2.77 27.62 15.78
C GLU A 159 -2.87 28.20 14.37
N GLU A 160 -1.73 28.64 13.80
CA GLU A 160 -1.67 29.24 12.46
C GLU A 160 -1.79 28.19 11.34
N HIS A 161 -1.02 27.11 11.42
CA HIS A 161 -0.86 26.17 10.29
C HIS A 161 -1.69 24.89 10.41
N TYR A 162 -2.05 24.48 11.62
CA TYR A 162 -2.73 23.21 11.88
C TYR A 162 -3.88 23.38 12.88
N PRO A 163 -4.88 24.22 12.55
CA PRO A 163 -5.99 24.50 13.46
C PRO A 163 -6.73 23.22 13.88
N GLY A 164 -7.08 23.17 15.16
CA GLY A 164 -7.75 22.02 15.77
C GLY A 164 -6.82 20.99 16.41
N VAL A 165 -5.49 21.16 16.33
CA VAL A 165 -4.54 20.38 17.13
C VAL A 165 -4.75 20.65 18.63
N LYS A 166 -4.95 19.59 19.40
CA LYS A 166 -4.91 19.62 20.87
C LYS A 166 -3.44 19.66 21.30
N TYR A 167 -2.97 20.84 21.67
CA TYR A 167 -1.60 21.06 22.09
C TYR A 167 -1.42 20.83 23.61
N VAL A 168 -0.43 20.01 23.98
CA VAL A 168 -0.03 19.75 25.36
C VAL A 168 1.48 19.94 25.48
N ALA A 169 1.92 20.89 26.31
CA ALA A 169 3.34 21.11 26.57
C ALA A 169 3.81 20.30 27.78
N ILE A 170 4.98 19.66 27.66
CA ILE A 170 5.71 19.07 28.78
C ILE A 170 7.11 19.67 28.83
N GLU A 171 7.47 20.23 29.97
CA GLU A 171 8.88 20.52 30.29
C GLU A 171 9.48 19.35 31.06
N ALA A 172 10.66 18.88 30.67
CA ALA A 172 11.41 17.82 31.33
C ALA A 172 12.93 18.06 31.16
N GLY A 173 13.67 18.01 32.25
CA GLY A 173 15.13 18.19 32.26
C GLY A 173 15.90 16.93 31.86
N THR A 174 15.28 15.75 31.95
CA THR A 174 15.91 14.46 31.61
C THR A 174 14.94 13.52 30.90
N PRO A 175 15.44 12.51 30.14
CA PRO A 175 14.59 11.47 29.56
C PRO A 175 13.74 10.73 30.60
N GLY A 176 14.31 10.42 31.76
CA GLY A 176 13.58 9.75 32.85
C GLY A 176 12.43 10.58 33.40
N GLU A 177 12.63 11.90 33.56
CA GLU A 177 11.57 12.82 33.97
C GLU A 177 10.46 12.91 32.91
N LEU A 178 10.82 12.96 31.62
CA LEU A 178 9.83 12.90 30.53
C LEU A 178 8.98 11.64 30.66
N GLY A 179 9.62 10.48 30.84
CA GLY A 179 8.92 9.21 30.97
C GLY A 179 7.93 9.19 32.14
N GLN A 180 8.28 9.79 33.29
CA GLN A 180 7.37 9.92 34.43
C GLN A 180 6.16 10.79 34.08
N LYS A 181 6.38 11.97 33.48
CA LYS A 181 5.30 12.90 33.13
C LYS A 181 4.35 12.33 32.08
N LEU A 182 4.87 11.55 31.13
CA LEU A 182 4.04 10.90 30.11
C LEU A 182 3.10 9.85 30.70
N LYS A 183 3.47 9.18 31.80
CA LYS A 183 2.60 8.19 32.48
C LYS A 183 1.48 8.82 33.31
N GLU A 184 1.56 10.12 33.55
CA GLU A 184 0.58 10.88 34.33
C GLU A 184 -0.47 11.59 33.45
N LEU A 185 -0.29 11.54 32.13
CA LEU A 185 -1.19 12.15 31.14
C LEU A 185 -2.42 11.27 30.85
#